data_AF-F8QES5-F1
#
_entry.id   AF-F8QES5-F1
#
_cell.length_a   1.000
_cell.length_b   1.000
_cell.length_c   1.000
_cell.angle_alpha   90.00
_cell.angle_beta   90.00
_cell.angle_gamma   90.00
#
_symmetry.space_group_name_H-M   'P 1'
#
loop_
_entity.id
_entity.type
_entity.pdbx_description
1 polymer ?
#
loop_
_entity_poly.entity_id
_entity_poly.type
_entity_poly.pdbx_seq_one_letter_code
_entity_poly.pdbx_strand_id
1 'polypeptide(L)' 'EVWFNRSSNYSLNTQLVVLLYNLCVIDYSLRHTGSVHDLYVFESTQITRDKTMFLEDGEWMWADSAYPVHS' A
#
# COMPACT_ATOMS: atom_id res chain seq x y z
N GLU A 1 15.20 -15.43 5.06
CA GLU A 1 16.17 -14.69 4.23
C GLU A 1 16.26 -13.23 4.67
N VAL A 2 17.34 -12.92 5.41
CA VAL A 2 17.51 -11.74 6.24
C VAL A 2 18.27 -10.66 5.46
N TRP A 3 17.63 -9.50 5.29
CA TRP A 3 18.19 -8.14 5.25
C TRP A 3 19.72 -7.96 5.09
N PHE A 4 20.30 -8.21 3.91
CA PHE A 4 21.70 -7.80 3.67
C PHE A 4 21.90 -7.22 2.27
N ASN A 5 22.01 -5.89 2.20
CA ASN A 5 22.70 -5.16 1.14
C ASN A 5 24.18 -5.02 1.54
N ARG A 6 25.11 -5.23 0.60
CA ARG A 6 26.58 -5.08 0.71
C ARG A 6 27.06 -3.75 1.33
N SER A 7 26.20 -2.74 1.44
CA SER A 7 26.47 -1.41 2.02
C SER A 7 25.86 -1.17 3.42
N SER A 8 25.28 -2.19 4.07
CA SER A 8 24.72 -2.08 5.42
C SER A 8 23.62 -1.00 5.61
N ASN A 9 22.95 -0.59 4.53
CA ASN A 9 21.83 0.35 4.58
C ASN A 9 20.52 -0.40 4.79
N TYR A 10 19.79 -0.07 5.86
CA TYR A 10 18.41 -0.50 6.08
C TYR A 10 17.49 0.43 5.30
N SER A 11 17.00 -0.02 4.15
CA SER A 11 15.93 0.64 3.42
C SER A 11 14.64 -0.11 3.66
N LEU A 12 13.62 0.57 4.17
CA LEU A 12 12.27 0.04 4.36
C LEU A 12 11.34 0.88 3.47
N ASN A 13 10.52 0.20 2.67
CA ASN A 13 9.57 0.84 1.79
C ASN A 13 8.18 0.69 2.42
N THR A 14 7.58 1.79 2.85
CA THR A 14 6.24 1.83 3.41
C THR A 14 5.32 2.56 2.45
N GLN A 15 4.18 1.98 2.13
CA GLN A 15 3.08 2.66 1.46
C GLN A 15 1.98 2.92 2.48
N LEU A 16 1.36 4.09 2.41
CA LEU A 16 0.44 4.55 3.44
C LEU A 16 -0.80 5.13 2.77
N VAL A 17 -1.97 4.72 3.26
CA VAL A 17 -3.26 5.10 2.72
C VAL A 17 -3.89 6.11 3.67
N VAL A 18 -4.07 7.34 3.18
CA VAL A 18 -4.61 8.46 3.95
C VAL A 18 -5.94 8.90 3.38
N LEU A 19 -6.93 9.02 4.25
CA LEU A 19 -8.14 9.78 3.96
C LEU A 19 -7.84 11.27 4.14
N LEU A 20 -7.70 11.99 3.02
CA LEU A 20 -7.32 13.40 3.02
C LEU A 20 -8.33 14.29 3.76
N TYR A 21 -9.62 13.96 3.72
CA TYR A 21 -10.67 14.78 4.34
C TYR A 21 -10.58 14.79 5.87
N ASN A 22 -10.14 13.69 6.47
CA ASN A 22 -9.97 13.53 7.91
C ASN A 22 -8.50 13.47 8.36
N LEU A 23 -7.55 13.56 7.41
CA LEU A 23 -6.12 13.32 7.61
C LEU A 23 -5.83 12.02 8.38
N CYS A 24 -6.69 11.02 8.21
CA CYS A 24 -6.63 9.76 8.94
C CYS A 24 -5.87 8.72 8.12
N VAL A 25 -4.89 8.07 8.75
CA VAL A 25 -4.22 6.91 8.17
C VAL A 25 -5.12 5.71 8.38
N ILE A 26 -5.67 5.16 7.31
CA ILE A 26 -6.60 4.04 7.38
C ILE A 26 -5.95 2.69 7.15
N ASP A 27 -4.81 2.68 6.45
CA ASP A 27 -4.10 1.46 6.12
C ASP A 27 -2.64 1.75 5.78
N TYR A 28 -1.79 0.74 5.90
CA TYR A 28 -0.39 0.81 5.51
C TYR A 28 0.13 -0.56 5.07
N SER A 29 1.12 -0.56 4.19
CA SER A 29 1.78 -1.76 3.72
C SER A 29 3.29 -1.61 3.81
N LEU A 30 3.94 -2.67 4.31
CA LEU A 30 5.39 -2.72 4.47
C LEU A 30 5.97 -3.65 3.41
N ARG A 31 6.84 -3.11 2.56
CA ARG A 31 7.56 -3.90 1.56
C ARG A 31 9.01 -4.05 1.97
N HIS A 32 9.48 -5.29 1.90
CA HIS A 32 10.91 -5.60 1.97
C HIS A 32 11.60 -5.07 0.72
N THR A 33 12.62 -4.23 0.91
CA THR A 33 13.41 -3.68 -0.19
C THR A 33 14.16 -4.80 -0.90
N GLY A 34 13.65 -5.24 -2.05
CA GLY A 34 14.32 -6.24 -2.87
C GLY A 34 13.53 -6.94 -3.97
N SER A 35 12.20 -6.80 -4.07
CA SER A 35 11.45 -7.58 -5.06
C SER A 35 10.23 -6.88 -5.64
N VAL A 36 10.14 -6.92 -6.97
CA VAL A 36 9.23 -6.41 -8.03
C VAL A 36 7.70 -6.48 -7.77
N HIS A 37 7.25 -6.57 -6.52
CA HIS A 37 5.86 -6.85 -6.17
C HIS A 37 5.19 -5.73 -5.34
N ASP A 38 5.33 -4.47 -5.74
CA ASP A 38 4.57 -3.35 -5.13
C ASP A 38 3.06 -3.60 -5.19
N LEU A 39 2.61 -4.20 -6.29
CA LEU A 39 1.22 -4.58 -6.55
C LEU A 39 0.62 -5.47 -5.46
N TYR A 40 1.32 -6.54 -5.10
CA TYR A 40 0.77 -7.59 -4.25
C TYR A 40 0.74 -7.20 -2.79
N VAL A 41 1.73 -6.40 -2.37
CA VAL A 41 1.74 -5.84 -1.03
C VAL A 41 0.56 -4.88 -0.88
N PHE A 42 0.26 -4.09 -1.91
CA PHE A 42 -0.94 -3.25 -1.95
C PHE A 42 -2.25 -4.06 -2.05
N GLU A 43 -2.33 -5.11 -2.87
CA GLU A 43 -3.51 -5.99 -2.94
C GLU A 43 -3.78 -6.73 -1.63
N SER A 44 -2.74 -6.96 -0.82
CA SER A 44 -2.87 -7.59 0.49
C SER A 44 -3.42 -6.67 1.58
N THR A 45 -3.50 -5.35 1.33
CA THR A 45 -4.01 -4.37 2.30
C THR A 45 -5.51 -4.51 2.54
N GLN A 46 -5.95 -4.04 3.71
CA GLN A 46 -7.35 -4.07 4.13
C GLN A 46 -8.22 -3.25 3.18
N ILE A 47 -7.73 -2.10 2.70
CA ILE A 47 -8.45 -1.22 1.76
C ILE A 47 -8.74 -1.90 0.42
N THR A 48 -7.83 -2.74 -0.08
CA THR A 48 -8.04 -3.47 -1.34
C THR A 48 -8.94 -4.69 -1.15
N ARG A 49 -8.89 -5.33 0.02
CA ARG A 49 -9.71 -6.49 0.38
C ARG A 49 -11.16 -6.13 0.70
N ASP A 50 -11.38 -5.01 1.36
CA ASP A 50 -12.68 -4.53 1.80
C ASP A 50 -12.77 -3.01 1.64
N LYS A 51 -13.06 -2.58 0.41
CA LYS A 51 -13.21 -1.16 0.07
C LYS A 51 -14.36 -0.51 0.85
N THR A 52 -15.45 -1.25 1.07
CA THR A 52 -16.66 -0.78 1.75
C THR A 52 -16.46 -0.47 3.23
N MET A 53 -15.40 -1.00 3.85
CA MET A 53 -15.03 -0.67 5.22
C MET A 53 -14.50 0.76 5.37
N PHE A 54 -14.00 1.37 4.28
CA PHE A 54 -13.28 2.64 4.32
C PHE A 54 -13.80 3.70 3.35
N LEU A 55 -14.49 3.28 2.29
CA LEU A 55 -15.09 4.14 1.28
C LEU A 55 -16.61 3.91 1.28
N GLU A 56 -17.36 4.99 1.45
CA GLU A 56 -18.82 4.99 1.28
C GLU A 56 -19.22 4.96 -0.20
N ASP A 57 -20.51 4.79 -0.47
CA ASP A 57 -21.02 4.79 -1.84
C ASP A 57 -20.73 6.11 -2.55
N GLY A 58 -20.04 6.03 -3.70
CA GLY A 58 -19.57 7.20 -4.45
C GLY A 58 -18.21 7.76 -4.02
N GLU A 59 -17.60 7.25 -2.95
CA GLU A 59 -16.23 7.59 -2.56
C GLU A 59 -15.20 6.77 -3.35
N TRP A 60 -14.04 7.39 -3.61
CA TRP A 60 -12.96 6.77 -4.36
C TRP A 60 -11.61 7.30 -3.89
N MET A 61 -10.58 6.48 -4.07
CA MET A 61 -9.21 6.81 -3.70
C MET A 61 -8.34 6.97 -4.95
N TRP A 62 -7.33 7.83 -4.83
CA TRP A 62 -6.26 7.91 -5.81
C TRP A 62 -5.22 6.84 -5.53
N ALA A 63 -4.88 6.05 -6.54
CA ALA A 63 -3.79 5.08 -6.50
C ALA A 63 -2.85 5.33 -7.69
N ASP A 64 -1.60 4.87 -7.58
CA ASP A 64 -0.68 4.94 -8.70
C ASP A 64 -1.21 4.13 -9.91
N SER A 65 -0.99 4.62 -11.12
CA SER A 65 -1.43 3.97 -12.35
C SER A 65 -0.82 2.57 -12.57
N ALA A 66 0.24 2.23 -11.85
CA ALA A 66 0.84 0.91 -11.89
C ALA A 66 0.00 -0.17 -11.19
N TYR A 67 -1.03 0.18 -10.41
CA TYR A 67 -1.93 -0.78 -9.75
C TYR A 67 -3.12 -1.18 -10.65
N PRO A 68 -3.49 -2.48 -10.68
CA PRO A 68 -4.59 -2.95 -11.49
C PRO A 68 -5.90 -2.45 -10.88
N VAL A 69 -6.69 -1.77 -11.70
CA VAL A 69 -8.07 -1.47 -11.36
C VAL A 69 -8.86 -2.75 -11.60
N HIS A 70 -9.07 -3.57 -10.57
CA HIS A 70 -10.05 -4.66 -10.69
C HIS A 70 -11.44 -4.05 -10.82
N SER A 71 -11.99 -4.19 -12.03
CA SER A 71 -13.39 -3.89 -12.40
C SER A 71 -14.36 -4.89 -11.79
#